data_AF-A0A3N4L1V8-F1
#
_entry.id   AF-A0A3N4L1V8-F1
#
_cell.length_a   1.000
_cell.length_b   1.000
_cell.length_c   1.000
_cell.angle_alpha   90.00
_cell.angle_beta   90.00
_cell.angle_gamma   90.00
#
_symmetry.space_group_name_H-M   'P 1'
#
loop_
_entity.id
_entity.type
_entity.pdbx_description
1 polymer ?
#
loop_
_entity_poly.entity_id
_entity_poly.type
_entity_poly.pdbx_seq_one_letter_code
_entity_poly.pdbx_strand_id
1 'polypeptide(L)'
;MKDLHLATVLEILSSIKAVEMSPILSRLYSGPAGTELLDTLMKYLYKGMARHNGAAQAISMQATGSTQREFGVAPSRGDGGGMSVLLSWHEKVVEIAGEGAIVRVMTDRRTV
;
A
#
# COMPACT_ATOMS: atom_id res chain seq x y z
N MET A 1 -4.67 5.14 -16.72
CA MET A 1 -5.55 4.01 -16.33
C MET A 1 -5.04 3.28 -15.10
N LYS A 2 -3.87 2.62 -15.15
CA LYS A 2 -3.35 1.82 -14.00
C LYS A 2 -3.12 2.60 -12.70
N ASP A 3 -2.68 3.85 -12.80
CA ASP A 3 -2.49 4.70 -11.61
C ASP A 3 -3.79 5.24 -11.03
N LEU A 4 -4.82 5.40 -11.86
CA LEU A 4 -6.17 5.78 -11.43
C LEU A 4 -6.79 4.64 -10.62
N HIS A 5 -6.71 3.40 -11.13
CA HIS A 5 -7.20 2.22 -10.39
C HIS A 5 -6.52 2.07 -9.04
N LEU A 6 -5.20 2.28 -8.97
CA LEU A 6 -4.47 2.26 -7.70
C LEU A 6 -4.98 3.35 -6.75
N ALA A 7 -5.15 4.59 -7.22
CA ALA A 7 -5.67 5.68 -6.38
C ALA A 7 -7.05 5.35 -5.83
N THR A 8 -7.97 4.86 -6.67
CA THR A 8 -9.31 4.43 -6.25
C THR A 8 -9.27 3.31 -5.21
N VAL A 9 -8.43 2.30 -5.41
CA VAL A 9 -8.27 1.21 -4.42
C VAL A 9 -7.80 1.76 -3.09
N LEU A 10 -6.76 2.61 -3.06
CA LEU A 10 -6.23 3.18 -1.82
C LEU A 10 -7.24 4.06 -1.08
N GLU A 11 -8.05 4.83 -1.81
CA GLU A 11 -9.13 5.64 -1.25
C GLU A 11 -10.19 4.76 -0.59
N ILE A 12 -10.65 3.70 -1.28
CA ILE A 12 -11.61 2.74 -0.72
C ILE A 12 -11.04 2.09 0.53
N LEU A 13 -9.80 1.59 0.49
CA LEU A 13 -9.15 0.93 1.63
C LEU A 13 -9.01 1.86 2.85
N SER A 14 -8.78 3.16 2.62
CA SER A 14 -8.68 4.15 3.70
C SER A 14 -10.04 4.55 4.26
N SER A 15 -11.11 4.39 3.48
CA SER A 15 -12.48 4.73 3.90
C SER A 15 -13.15 3.66 4.78
N ILE A 16 -12.62 2.44 4.78
CA ILE A 16 -13.17 1.29 5.51
C ILE A 16 -12.67 1.29 6.96
N LYS A 17 -13.55 1.02 7.92
CA LYS A 17 -13.18 0.95 9.33
C LYS A 17 -12.44 -0.36 9.64
N ALA A 18 -11.51 -0.31 10.60
CA ALA A 18 -10.70 -1.47 10.98
C ALA A 18 -11.52 -2.72 11.35
N VAL A 19 -12.67 -2.54 12.02
CA VAL A 19 -13.58 -3.63 12.42
C VAL A 19 -14.20 -4.37 11.22
N GLU A 20 -14.26 -3.73 10.06
CA GLU A 20 -14.87 -4.28 8.84
C GLU A 20 -13.86 -5.01 7.94
N MET A 21 -12.55 -4.87 8.19
CA MET A 21 -11.50 -5.45 7.35
C MET A 21 -11.59 -6.97 7.28
N SER A 22 -11.57 -7.66 8.42
CA SER A 22 -11.61 -9.13 8.45
C SER A 22 -12.90 -9.70 7.85
N PRO A 23 -14.11 -9.20 8.19
CA PRO A 23 -15.35 -9.68 7.56
C PRO A 23 -15.37 -9.53 6.03
N ILE A 24 -14.88 -8.40 5.50
CA ILE A 24 -14.83 -8.15 4.05
C ILE A 24 -13.87 -9.14 3.38
N LEU A 25 -12.66 -9.29 3.93
CA LEU A 25 -11.64 -10.19 3.37
C LEU A 25 -12.08 -11.65 3.43
N SER A 26 -12.68 -12.10 4.53
CA SER A 26 -13.21 -13.46 4.65
C SER A 26 -14.31 -13.74 3.62
N ARG A 27 -15.18 -12.75 3.37
CA ARG A 27 -16.23 -12.85 2.35
C ARG A 27 -15.65 -12.90 0.94
N LEU A 28 -14.64 -12.08 0.64
CA LEU A 28 -13.94 -12.10 -0.65
C LEU A 28 -13.24 -13.44 -0.88
N TYR A 29 -12.54 -13.95 0.14
CA TYR A 29 -11.81 -15.21 0.07
C TYR A 29 -12.73 -16.42 -0.13
N SER A 30 -13.91 -16.42 0.49
CA SER A 30 -14.91 -17.47 0.35
C SER A 30 -15.64 -17.46 -0.99
N GLY A 31 -15.49 -16.38 -1.77
CA GLY A 31 -16.14 -16.22 -3.07
C GLY A 31 -15.41 -16.94 -4.22
N PRO A 32 -16.04 -16.99 -5.41
CA PRO A 32 -15.37 -17.45 -6.62
C PRO A 32 -14.11 -16.61 -6.89
N ALA A 33 -13.00 -17.26 -7.22
CA ALA A 33 -11.70 -16.64 -7.40
C ALA A 33 -11.17 -15.86 -6.17
N GLY A 34 -11.58 -16.24 -4.96
CA GLY A 34 -11.21 -15.54 -3.73
C GLY A 34 -9.70 -15.48 -3.47
N THR A 35 -8.96 -16.52 -3.88
CA THR A 35 -7.50 -16.52 -3.80
C THR A 35 -6.89 -15.49 -4.76
N GLU A 36 -7.32 -15.47 -6.03
CA GLU A 36 -6.82 -14.51 -7.02
C GLU A 36 -7.20 -13.06 -6.65
N LEU A 37 -8.36 -12.86 -6.03
CA LEU A 37 -8.80 -11.55 -5.55
C LEU A 37 -7.91 -11.03 -4.43
N LEU A 38 -7.60 -11.87 -3.43
CA LEU A 38 -6.71 -11.47 -2.33
C LEU A 38 -5.26 -11.29 -2.80
N ASP A 39 -4.78 -12.12 -3.73
CA ASP A 39 -3.48 -11.93 -4.37
C ASP A 39 -3.44 -10.61 -5.16
N THR A 40 -4.53 -10.26 -5.85
CA THR A 40 -4.66 -8.98 -6.57
C THR A 40 -4.69 -7.80 -5.62
N LEU A 41 -5.42 -7.89 -4.51
CA LEU A 41 -5.41 -6.87 -3.45
C LEU A 41 -3.99 -6.70 -2.88
N MET A 42 -3.31 -7.80 -2.57
CA MET A 42 -1.92 -7.80 -2.07
C MET A 42 -0.96 -7.11 -3.05
N LYS A 43 -1.13 -7.28 -4.37
CA LYS A 43 -0.37 -6.52 -5.39
C LYS A 43 -0.61 -5.01 -5.28
N TYR A 44 -1.86 -4.58 -5.10
CA TYR A 44 -2.18 -3.16 -4.91
C TYR A 44 -1.59 -2.60 -3.61
N LEU A 45 -1.55 -3.39 -2.53
CA LEU A 45 -0.91 -3.00 -1.27
C LEU A 45 0.60 -2.77 -1.46
N TYR A 46 1.32 -3.70 -2.08
CA TYR A 46 2.75 -3.52 -2.38
C TYR A 46 3.02 -2.34 -3.31
N LYS A 47 2.18 -2.15 -4.33
CA LYS A 47 2.30 -1.00 -5.23
C LYS A 47 2.04 0.32 -4.50
N GLY A 48 1.07 0.37 -3.59
CA GLY A 48 0.81 1.52 -2.72
C GLY A 48 1.98 1.85 -1.80
N MET A 49 2.53 0.83 -1.12
CA MET A 49 3.69 0.98 -0.24
C MET A 49 4.94 1.46 -1.01
N ALA A 50 5.17 0.94 -2.21
CA ALA A 50 6.28 1.37 -3.05
C ALA A 50 6.19 2.86 -3.46
N ARG A 51 4.97 3.38 -3.68
CA ARG A 51 4.76 4.82 -3.96
C ARG A 51 5.03 5.69 -2.74
N HIS A 52 4.67 5.22 -1.55
CA HIS A 52 4.93 5.92 -0.30
C HIS A 52 6.43 5.95 0.03
N ASN A 53 7.12 4.83 -0.18
CA ASN A 53 8.57 4.74 -0.01
C ASN A 53 9.35 5.57 -1.05
N GLY A 54 8.84 5.69 -2.29
CA GLY A 54 9.41 6.56 -3.32
C GLY A 54 9.41 8.05 -2.96
N ALA A 55 8.51 8.49 -2.07
CA ALA A 55 8.52 9.86 -1.53
C ALA A 55 9.59 10.06 -0.44
N ALA A 56 9.93 9.00 0.32
CA ALA A 56 11.02 9.03 1.30
C ALA A 56 12.41 9.01 0.63
N GLN A 57 12.52 8.44 -0.57
CA GLN A 57 13.78 8.30 -1.30
C GLN A 57 14.27 9.62 -1.96
N ALA A 58 13.45 10.68 -1.95
CA ALA A 58 13.83 12.02 -2.43
C ALA A 58 14.67 12.84 -1.41
N ILE A 59 15.03 12.29 -0.25
CA ILE A 59 15.83 12.97 0.79
C ILE A 59 17.30 12.50 0.78
N SER A 60 17.95 12.43 -0.39
CA SER A 60 19.41 12.20 -0.40
C SER A 60 20.21 12.80 -1.56
N MET A 61 19.65 13.73 -2.34
CA MET A 61 20.43 14.51 -3.31
C MET A 61 20.63 15.94 -2.84
N GLN A 62 21.29 16.12 -1.70
CA GLN A 62 21.85 17.43 -1.34
C GLN A 62 23.28 17.50 -1.87
N ALA A 63 23.42 17.95 -3.11
CA ALA A 63 24.68 18.42 -3.63
C ALA A 63 25.16 19.56 -2.72
N THR A 64 26.31 19.35 -2.09
CA THR A 64 26.98 20.33 -1.22
C THR A 64 27.43 21.54 -2.03
N GLY A 65 26.56 22.55 -2.12
CA GLY A 65 26.82 23.90 -2.61
C GLY A 65 26.33 24.91 -1.58
N SER A 66 27.27 25.67 -1.04
CA SER A 66 27.16 26.63 0.05
C SER A 66 26.10 27.73 -0.07
N THR A 67 25.48 28.06 1.07
CA THR A 67 25.12 29.41 1.59
C THR A 67 23.62 29.64 1.93
N GLN A 68 23.42 29.93 3.23
CA GLN A 68 22.33 30.70 3.86
C GLN A 68 21.06 29.97 4.31
N ARG A 69 20.81 30.12 5.62
CA ARG A 69 19.72 29.56 6.42
C ARG A 69 18.42 30.29 6.12
N GLU A 70 17.36 29.53 5.81
CA GLU A 70 15.98 30.01 5.89
C GLU A 70 15.14 28.94 6.62
N PHE A 71 14.49 29.37 7.71
CA PHE A 71 13.65 28.57 8.59
C PHE A 71 12.28 28.34 7.90
N GLY A 72 12.29 27.63 6.78
CA GLY A 72 11.07 27.12 6.15
C GLY A 72 10.74 25.78 6.78
N VAL A 73 9.67 25.72 7.57
CA VAL A 73 9.06 24.46 8.00
C VAL A 73 8.70 23.70 6.72
N ALA A 74 9.49 22.68 6.38
CA ALA A 74 9.17 21.78 5.29
C ALA A 74 7.74 21.27 5.53
N PRO A 75 6.84 21.33 4.52
CA PRO A 75 5.50 20.81 4.70
C PRO A 75 5.66 19.36 5.11
N SER A 76 5.00 18.99 6.21
CA SER A 76 5.01 17.63 6.74
C SER A 76 4.50 16.68 5.66
N ARG A 77 5.43 16.16 4.84
CA ARG A 77 5.15 15.22 3.76
C ARG A 77 5.41 13.82 4.29
N GLY A 78 4.79 13.53 5.41
CA GLY A 78 4.70 12.21 5.98
C GLY A 78 3.24 11.94 6.21
N ASP A 79 2.53 11.49 5.17
CA ASP A 79 1.24 10.84 5.37
C ASP A 79 1.50 9.48 6.03
N GLY A 80 1.88 9.48 7.31
CA GLY A 80 2.08 8.27 8.10
C GLY A 80 0.78 7.47 8.25
N GLY A 81 -0.37 8.08 7.96
CA GLY A 81 -1.68 7.43 7.91
C GLY A 81 -1.80 6.45 6.74
N GLY A 82 -1.35 6.83 5.54
CA GLY A 82 -1.40 5.95 4.37
C GLY A 82 -0.61 4.65 4.57
N MET A 83 0.58 4.73 5.19
CA MET A 83 1.41 3.54 5.44
C MET A 83 0.79 2.62 6.50
N SER A 84 0.24 3.17 7.59
CA SER A 84 -0.37 2.36 8.65
C SER A 84 -1.63 1.61 8.17
N VAL A 85 -2.44 2.25 7.31
CA VAL A 85 -3.59 1.62 6.66
C VAL A 85 -3.14 0.46 5.76
N LEU A 86 -2.12 0.67 4.92
CA LEU A 86 -1.58 -0.35 4.02
C LEU A 86 -1.02 -1.56 4.80
N LEU A 87 -0.31 -1.33 5.90
CA LEU A 87 0.19 -2.41 6.77
C LEU A 87 -0.94 -3.17 7.46
N SER A 88 -1.97 -2.45 7.92
CA SER A 88 -3.13 -3.08 8.56
C SER A 88 -3.88 -3.99 7.58
N TRP A 89 -4.06 -3.55 6.33
CA TRP A 89 -4.66 -4.38 5.28
C TRP A 89 -3.77 -5.56 4.90
N HIS A 90 -2.45 -5.36 4.85
CA HIS A 90 -1.48 -6.41 4.59
C HIS A 90 -1.58 -7.53 5.64
N GLU A 91 -1.53 -7.15 6.92
CA GLU A 91 -1.67 -8.08 8.05
C GLU A 91 -2.95 -8.91 7.93
N LYS A 92 -4.09 -8.25 7.68
CA LYS A 92 -5.39 -8.95 7.59
C LYS A 92 -5.52 -9.85 6.37
N VAL A 93 -4.89 -9.52 5.24
CA VAL A 93 -4.85 -10.43 4.09
C VAL A 93 -4.01 -11.66 4.43
N VAL A 94 -2.87 -11.51 5.10
CA VAL A 94 -2.02 -12.65 5.50
C VAL A 94 -2.71 -13.52 6.54
N GLU A 95 -3.44 -12.92 7.50
CA GLU A 95 -4.24 -13.65 8.49
C GLU A 95 -5.27 -14.59 7.84
N ILE A 96 -5.86 -14.18 6.71
CA ILE A 96 -6.95 -14.92 6.04
C ILE A 96 -6.44 -15.85 4.94
N ALA A 97 -5.51 -15.39 4.11
CA ALA A 97 -5.01 -16.13 2.93
C ALA A 97 -3.70 -16.89 3.18
N GLY A 98 -3.07 -16.68 4.35
CA GLY A 98 -1.75 -17.19 4.70
C GLY A 98 -0.60 -16.49 3.97
N GLU A 99 0.63 -16.84 4.35
CA GLU A 99 1.86 -16.30 3.75
C GLU A 99 2.03 -16.71 2.28
N GLY A 100 1.33 -17.77 1.85
CA GLY A 100 1.28 -18.20 0.44
C GLY A 100 0.82 -17.10 -0.52
N ALA A 101 -0.02 -16.16 -0.06
CA ALA A 101 -0.44 -15.00 -0.85
C ALA A 101 0.75 -14.09 -1.20
N ILE A 102 1.69 -13.91 -0.27
CA ILE A 102 2.92 -13.14 -0.51
C ILE A 102 3.77 -13.85 -1.58
N VAL A 103 3.99 -15.16 -1.42
CA VAL A 103 4.83 -15.93 -2.35
C VAL A 103 4.26 -15.92 -3.76
N ARG A 104 2.94 -16.13 -3.91
CA ARG A 104 2.25 -16.06 -5.20
C ARG A 104 2.39 -14.68 -5.84
N VAL A 105 2.22 -13.62 -5.07
CA VAL A 105 2.38 -12.24 -5.57
C VAL A 105 3.82 -11.92 -5.96
N MET A 106 4.80 -12.32 -5.16
CA MET A 106 6.22 -12.11 -5.45
C MET A 106 6.70 -12.89 -6.69
N THR A 107 6.06 -14.02 -6.98
CA THR A 107 6.39 -14.88 -8.12
C THR A 107 5.58 -14.52 -9.38
N ASP A 108 4.44 -13.84 -9.26
CA ASP A 108 3.62 -13.46 -10.41
C ASP A 108 4.26 -12.32 -11.22
N ARG A 109 4.60 -12.63 -12.47
CA ARG A 109 5.19 -11.66 -13.42
C ARG A 109 4.14 -10.74 -14.04
N ARG A 110 2.84 -11.00 -13.85
CA ARG A 110 1.73 -10.16 -14.34
C ARG A 110 1.42 -9.05 -13.35
N THR A 111 1.72 -7.82 -13.77
CA THR A 111 1.49 -6.59 -12.99
C THR A 111 0.07 -6.04 -13.18
N VAL A 112 -0.46 -5.39 -12.14
CA VAL A 112 -1.72 -4.60 -12.19
C VAL A 112 -1.52 -3.21 -12.79
#